data_AF-A0A382FW66-F1
#
_entry.id   AF-A0A382FW66-F1
#
_cell.length_a   1.000
_cell.length_b   1.000
_cell.length_c   1.000
_cell.angle_alpha   90.00
_cell.angle_beta   90.00
_cell.angle_gamma   90.00
#
_symmetry.space_group_name_H-M   'P 1'
#
loop_
_entity.id
_entity.type
_entity.pdbx_description
1 polymer ?
#
loop_
_entity_poly.entity_id
_entity_poly.type
_entity_poly.pdbx_seq_one_letter_code
_entity_poly.pdbx_strand_id
1 'polypeptide(L)' 'MKFGIFYEHQLPRPWKENDELKLYQDALDQVELADNLGIDYVWEVEHHFLE' A
#
# COMPACT_ATOMS: atom_id res chain seq x y z
N MET A 1 -18.45 0.12 14.98
CA MET A 1 -18.39 0.04 13.51
C MET A 1 -16.94 -0.25 13.16
N LYS A 2 -16.68 -1.19 12.25
CA LYS A 2 -15.32 -1.55 11.87
C LYS A 2 -14.92 -0.87 10.57
N PHE A 3 -13.68 -0.39 10.51
CA PHE A 3 -13.14 0.27 9.33
C PHE A 3 -11.89 -0.47 8.84
N GLY A 4 -11.67 -0.45 7.53
CA GLY A 4 -10.49 -1.03 6.91
C GLY A 4 -9.95 -0.11 5.83
N ILE A 5 -8.66 -0.27 5.52
CA ILE A 5 -8.00 0.39 4.40
C ILE A 5 -7.76 -0.60 3.27
N PHE A 6 -7.83 -0.09 2.04
CA PHE A 6 -7.64 -0.85 0.81
C PHE A 6 -6.40 -0.32 0.08
N TYR A 7 -5.48 -1.22 -0.23
CA TYR A 7 -4.28 -0.93 -1.02
C TYR A 7 -4.34 -1.65 -2.35
N GLU A 8 -3.96 -0.89 -3.37
CA GLU A 8 -3.65 -1.39 -4.69
C GLU A 8 -2.36 -0.70 -5.13
N HIS A 9 -1.23 -1.39 -4.94
CA HIS A 9 0.06 -0.85 -5.36
C HIS A 9 0.16 -0.75 -6.88
N GLN A 10 0.43 0.46 -7.36
CA GLN A 10 0.70 0.73 -8.76
C GLN A 10 2.05 1.43 -8.91
N LEU A 11 2.87 0.95 -9.85
CA LEU A 11 4.16 1.54 -10.16
C LEU A 11 4.27 1.80 -11.67
N PRO A 12 3.63 2.86 -12.19
CA PRO A 12 3.69 3.18 -13.61
C PRO A 12 5.10 3.61 -14.04
N ARG A 13 5.44 3.37 -15.31
CA ARG A 13 6.74 3.77 -15.89
C ARG A 13 6.82 5.29 -16.13
N PRO A 14 8.03 5.88 -16.17
CA PRO A 14 9.35 5.24 -16.04
C PRO A 14 9.79 5.03 -14.59
N TRP A 15 10.46 3.91 -14.32
CA TRP A 15 10.99 3.58 -13.00
C TRP A 15 12.39 4.14 -12.77
N LYS A 16 12.68 4.49 -11.52
CA LYS A 16 13.98 4.86 -11.00
C LYS A 16 14.45 3.84 -9.98
N GLU A 17 15.73 3.90 -9.67
CA GLU A 17 16.30 3.13 -8.57
C GLU A 17 15.56 3.43 -7.27
N ASN A 18 15.12 2.38 -6.56
CA ASN A 18 14.35 2.42 -5.31
C ASN A 18 12.87 2.84 -5.39
N ASP A 19 12.27 3.04 -6.57
CA ASP A 19 10.84 3.39 -6.64
C ASP A 19 9.93 2.32 -6.00
N GLU A 20 10.23 1.03 -6.23
CA GLU A 20 9.50 -0.09 -5.61
C GLU A 20 9.72 -0.16 -4.09
N LEU A 21 10.97 0.01 -3.63
CA LEU A 21 11.26 0.04 -2.20
C LEU A 21 10.53 1.19 -1.52
N LYS A 22 10.52 2.37 -2.14
CA LYS A 22 9.81 3.54 -1.62
C LYS A 22 8.31 3.28 -1.55
N LEU A 23 7.72 2.69 -2.59
CA LEU A 23 6.31 2.32 -2.62
C LEU A 23 5.93 1.46 -1.40
N TYR A 24 6.71 0.42 -1.12
CA TYR A 24 6.47 -0.45 0.03
C TYR A 24 6.72 0.25 1.38
N GLN A 25 7.77 1.06 1.50
CA GLN A 25 8.03 1.82 2.74
C GLN A 25 6.90 2.80 3.03
N ASP A 26 6.47 3.57 2.02
CA ASP A 26 5.36 4.51 2.16
C ASP A 26 4.04 3.80 2.52
N ALA A 27 3.83 2.56 2.06
CA ALA A 27 2.67 1.75 2.43
C ALA A 27 2.76 1.23 3.87
N LEU A 28 3.94 0.77 4.30
CA LEU A 28 4.17 0.34 5.68
C LEU A 28 3.94 1.48 6.68
N ASP A 29 4.41 2.68 6.38
CA ASP A 29 4.18 3.88 7.22
C ASP A 29 2.68 4.17 7.37
N GLN A 30 1.90 4.00 6.30
CA GLN A 30 0.45 4.19 6.36
C GLN A 30 -0.27 3.07 7.13
N VAL A 31 0.20 1.82 7.01
CA VAL A 31 -0.32 0.69 7.80
C VAL A 31 -0.05 0.90 9.28
N GLU A 32 1.14 1.35 9.66
CA GLU A 32 1.47 1.70 11.05
C GLU A 32 0.58 2.83 11.57
N LEU A 33 0.34 3.87 10.77
CA LEU A 33 -0.59 4.93 11.13
C LEU A 33 -2.02 4.39 11.31
N ALA A 34 -2.47 3.51 10.42
CA ALA A 34 -3.80 2.92 10.49
C ALA A 34 -4.00 2.07 11.77
N ASP A 35 -3.00 1.29 12.16
CA ASP A 35 -2.99 0.53 13.41
C ASP A 35 -3.10 1.46 14.62
N ASN A 36 -2.30 2.53 14.64
CA ASN A 36 -2.35 3.55 15.70
C ASN A 36 -3.71 4.28 15.79
N LEU A 37 -4.43 4.40 14.68
CA LEU A 37 -5.76 5.01 14.63
C LEU A 37 -6.89 4.01 14.95
N GLY A 38 -6.57 2.74 15.19
CA GLY A 38 -7.54 1.69 15.53
C GLY A 38 -8.34 1.19 14.33
N ILE A 39 -7.79 1.26 13.12
CA ILE A 39 -8.37 0.66 11.92
C ILE A 39 -8.18 -0.86 12.00
N ASP A 40 -9.24 -1.61 11.78
CA ASP A 40 -9.28 -3.03 12.11
C ASP A 40 -8.56 -3.92 11.09
N TYR A 41 -8.49 -3.50 9.81
CA TYR A 41 -8.05 -4.34 8.70
C TYR A 41 -7.31 -3.58 7.60
N VAL A 42 -6.36 -4.28 6.98
CA VAL A 42 -5.71 -3.89 5.72
C VAL A 42 -6.06 -4.92 4.66
N TRP A 43 -6.53 -4.47 3.50
CA TRP A 43 -6.79 -5.31 2.35
C TRP A 43 -5.86 -4.90 1.21
N GLU A 44 -4.86 -5.74 0.92
CA GLU A 44 -3.95 -5.56 -0.20
C GLU A 44 -4.41 -6.43 -1.37
N VAL A 45 -4.51 -5.86 -2.57
CA VAL A 45 -4.76 -6.62 -3.79
C VAL A 45 -3.50 -6.81 -4.62
N GLU A 46 -3.41 -7.96 -5.27
CA GLU A 46 -2.37 -8.26 -6.24
C GLU A 46 -2.99 -8.29 -7.64
N HIS A 47 -2.38 -7.55 -8.57
CA HIS A 47 -2.67 -7.65 -9.99
C HIS A 47 -1.49 -8.28 -10.72
N HIS A 48 -1.76 -9.40 -11.39
CA HIS A 48 -0.76 -10.09 -12.21
C HIS A 48 -0.50 -9.38 -13.54
N PHE A 49 -1.47 -8.55 -13.98
CA PHE A 49 -1.41 -7.80 -15.23
C PHE A 49 -2.08 -6.44 -15.06
N LEU A 50 -1.29 -5.38 -15.21
CA LEU A 50 -1.71 -3.98 -15.31
C LEU A 50 -0.86 -3.38 -16.44
N GLU A 51 -1.29 -3.61 -17.68
CA GLU A 51 -0.76 -2.92 -18.87
C GLU A 51 -1.72 -1.81 -19.30
#